data_AF-A0A537J7U7-F1
#
_entry.id   AF-A0A537J7U7-F1
#
_cell.length_a   1.000
_cell.length_b   1.000
_cell.length_c   1.000
_cell.angle_alpha   90.00
_cell.angle_beta   90.00
_cell.angle_gamma   90.00
#
_symmetry.space_group_name_H-M   'P 1'
#
loop_
_entity.id
_entity.type
_entity.pdbx_description
1 polymer ?
#
loop_
_entity_poly.entity_id
_entity_poly.type
_entity_poly.pdbx_seq_one_letter_code
_entity_poly.pdbx_strand_id
1 'polypeptide(L)'
;RVRLQDEGWVGVGRWRGGEGATLLLAIPETYMNVSGEAVKDLLRRRRRRPGDLLVVHDDMDLSLGHLRLRPGNGPGGHNGVRSIIEEIGTGMFPRLRIGIGRPPAGVDPTEFVLERFTPEERLSIDATVALAADAVMVAAVQGLAVAMNRYNRRAAPQGLVGER
;
A
#
# COMPACT_ATOMS: atom_id res chain seq x y z
N ARG A 1 14.19 0.40 14.51
CA ARG A 1 13.09 -0.22 15.29
C ARG A 1 11.94 0.77 15.31
N VAL A 2 10.85 0.49 14.59
CA VAL A 2 9.65 1.34 14.59
C VAL A 2 8.80 0.94 15.79
N ARG A 3 8.32 1.90 16.58
CA ARG A 3 7.32 1.66 17.63
C ARG A 3 6.05 2.37 17.22
N LEU A 4 4.95 1.63 17.15
CA LEU A 4 3.63 2.20 16.92
C LEU A 4 3.10 2.85 18.22
N GLN A 5 2.43 3.99 18.07
CA GLN A 5 1.71 4.72 19.12
C GLN A 5 0.36 5.13 18.55
N ASP A 6 -0.67 5.15 19.37
CA ASP A 6 -2.01 5.49 18.88
C ASP A 6 -2.16 7.01 18.82
N GLU A 7 -2.56 7.53 17.66
CA GLU A 7 -2.93 8.92 17.46
C GLU A 7 -4.35 9.00 16.90
N GLY A 8 -5.35 8.84 17.78
CA GLY A 8 -6.76 8.75 17.39
C GLY A 8 -7.06 7.37 16.80
N TRP A 9 -7.54 7.33 15.56
CA TRP A 9 -7.89 6.09 14.84
C TRP A 9 -6.73 5.52 14.00
N VAL A 10 -5.49 5.86 14.36
CA VAL A 10 -4.31 5.54 13.56
C VAL A 10 -3.17 5.11 14.48
N GLY A 11 -2.68 3.89 14.29
CA GLY A 11 -1.39 3.47 14.83
C GLY A 11 -0.26 4.11 14.03
N VAL A 12 0.59 4.92 14.67
CA VAL A 12 1.69 5.64 14.02
C VAL A 12 3.07 5.22 14.50
N GLY A 13 3.98 5.02 13.56
CA GLY A 13 5.37 4.70 13.84
C GLY A 13 6.30 5.67 13.13
N ARG A 14 7.45 5.99 13.75
CA ARG A 14 8.47 6.81 13.09
C ARG A 14 9.67 5.98 12.71
N TRP A 15 10.14 6.19 11.50
CA TRP A 15 11.45 5.74 11.04
C TRP A 15 12.31 6.97 10.71
N ARG A 16 13.58 6.92 11.10
CA ARG A 16 14.58 7.93 10.77
C ARG A 16 15.72 7.24 10.04
N GLY A 17 16.05 7.74 8.86
CA GLY A 17 17.14 7.27 8.02
C GLY A 17 18.42 8.07 8.15
N GLY A 18 19.45 7.61 7.44
CA GLY A 18 20.58 8.45 7.09
C GLY A 18 20.13 9.68 6.30
N GLU A 19 20.93 10.75 6.36
CA GLU A 19 20.71 12.00 5.62
C GLU A 19 19.42 12.78 6.02
N GLY A 20 18.85 12.49 7.19
CA GLY A 20 17.73 13.25 7.76
C GLY A 20 16.34 12.86 7.25
N ALA A 21 16.23 11.86 6.37
CA ALA A 21 14.95 11.33 5.93
C ALA A 21 14.14 10.79 7.12
N THR A 22 12.91 11.28 7.29
CA THR A 22 12.01 10.81 8.35
C THR A 22 10.70 10.35 7.72
N LEU A 23 10.33 9.10 8.01
CA LEU A 23 9.05 8.53 7.62
C LEU A 23 8.12 8.44 8.82
N LEU A 24 6.86 8.78 8.58
CA LEU A 24 5.77 8.45 9.46
C LEU A 24 4.99 7.29 8.83
N LEU A 25 5.06 6.14 9.45
CA LEU A 25 4.21 5.00 9.16
C LEU A 25 2.90 5.20 9.88
N ALA A 26 1.80 4.92 9.20
CA ALA A 26 0.45 5.09 9.72
C ALA A 26 -0.40 3.91 9.24
N ILE A 27 -1.09 3.27 10.18
CA ILE A 27 -2.03 2.18 9.91
C ILE A 27 -3.39 2.65 10.45
N PRO A 28 -4.36 2.98 9.58
CA PRO A 28 -5.72 3.25 10.01
C PRO A 28 -6.29 2.03 10.75
N GLU A 29 -6.88 2.26 11.92
CA GLU A 29 -7.59 1.25 12.73
C GLU A 29 -9.11 1.30 12.50
N THR A 30 -9.51 1.99 11.44
CA THR A 30 -10.89 2.13 10.96
C THR A 30 -11.27 0.99 10.03
N TYR A 31 -12.56 0.81 9.73
CA TYR A 31 -12.95 -0.04 8.60
C TYR A 31 -12.37 0.47 7.27
N MET A 32 -12.17 -0.45 6.32
CA MET A 32 -11.54 -0.13 5.04
C MET A 32 -12.29 0.97 4.28
N ASN A 33 -13.63 0.96 4.31
CA ASN A 33 -14.48 1.95 3.64
C ASN A 33 -14.49 3.35 4.29
N VAL A 34 -13.87 3.52 5.46
CA VAL A 34 -13.76 4.81 6.18
C VAL A 34 -12.30 5.20 6.47
N SER A 35 -11.35 4.57 5.77
CA SER A 35 -9.91 4.88 5.89
C SER A 35 -9.56 6.34 5.59
N GLY A 36 -10.39 7.03 4.81
CA GLY A 36 -10.20 8.44 4.47
C GLY A 36 -10.27 9.38 5.68
N GLU A 37 -11.12 9.09 6.67
CA GLU A 37 -11.26 9.92 7.86
C GLU A 37 -9.95 9.95 8.67
N ALA A 38 -9.37 8.76 8.86
CA ALA A 38 -8.07 8.57 9.50
C ALA A 38 -6.95 9.31 8.76
N VAL A 39 -6.89 9.18 7.43
CA VAL A 39 -5.87 9.86 6.61
C VAL A 39 -6.04 11.38 6.66
N LYS A 40 -7.27 11.89 6.55
CA LYS A 40 -7.58 13.32 6.63
C LYS A 40 -7.19 13.91 7.98
N ASP A 41 -7.53 13.24 9.08
CA ASP A 41 -7.16 13.67 10.41
C ASP A 41 -5.63 13.70 10.59
N LEU A 42 -4.94 12.65 10.09
CA LEU A 42 -3.49 12.57 10.14
C LEU A 42 -2.81 13.70 9.36
N LEU A 43 -3.23 13.95 8.12
CA LEU A 43 -2.70 15.04 7.29
C LEU A 43 -2.89 16.40 7.98
N ARG A 44 -4.07 16.63 8.55
CA ARG A 44 -4.38 17.86 9.30
C ARG A 44 -3.47 18.03 10.52
N ARG A 45 -3.40 17.02 11.40
CA ARG A 45 -2.57 17.07 12.63
C ARG A 45 -1.10 17.27 12.33
N ARG A 46 -0.60 16.62 11.28
CA ARG A 46 0.82 16.66 10.89
C ARG A 46 1.15 17.77 9.89
N ARG A 47 0.15 18.59 9.51
CA ARG A 47 0.28 19.70 8.55
C ARG A 47 0.94 19.25 7.24
N ARG A 48 0.51 18.10 6.72
CA ARG A 48 1.02 17.48 5.48
C ARG A 48 0.00 17.63 4.35
N ARG A 49 0.50 17.58 3.12
CA ARG A 49 -0.30 17.66 1.89
C ARG A 49 -0.46 16.26 1.29
N PRO A 50 -1.47 16.03 0.43
CA PRO A 50 -1.62 14.75 -0.28
C PRO A 50 -0.36 14.31 -1.04
N GLY A 51 0.45 15.24 -1.56
CA GLY A 51 1.72 14.91 -2.21
C GLY A 51 2.81 14.35 -1.28
N ASP A 52 2.66 14.52 0.03
CA ASP A 52 3.56 13.94 1.05
C ASP A 52 3.13 12.53 1.46
N LEU A 53 1.99 12.03 0.94
CA LEU A 53 1.43 10.72 1.24
C LEU A 53 1.90 9.68 0.23
N LEU A 54 2.21 8.47 0.71
CA LEU A 54 2.33 7.26 -0.11
C LEU A 54 1.39 6.22 0.50
N VAL A 55 0.34 5.85 -0.24
CA VAL A 55 -0.59 4.81 0.22
C VAL A 55 -0.13 3.45 -0.28
N VAL A 56 0.01 2.49 0.63
CA VAL A 56 0.32 1.09 0.31
C VAL A 56 -0.97 0.28 0.46
N HIS A 57 -1.36 -0.46 -0.58
CA HIS A 57 -2.59 -1.26 -0.55
C HIS A 57 -2.48 -2.51 -1.44
N ASP A 58 -3.32 -3.50 -1.17
CA ASP A 58 -3.49 -4.69 -2.00
C ASP A 58 -4.20 -4.37 -3.33
N ASP A 59 -3.96 -5.19 -4.34
CA ASP A 59 -4.49 -4.96 -5.67
C ASP A 59 -4.75 -6.24 -6.44
N MET A 60 -6.01 -6.45 -6.82
CA MET A 60 -6.43 -7.65 -7.53
C MET A 60 -6.04 -7.65 -9.01
N ASP A 61 -5.76 -6.49 -9.61
CA ASP A 61 -5.33 -6.42 -11.02
C ASP A 61 -3.84 -6.74 -11.20
N LEU A 62 -3.11 -6.91 -10.10
CA LEU A 62 -1.72 -7.33 -10.10
C LEU A 62 -1.62 -8.77 -9.62
N SER A 63 -0.88 -9.59 -10.37
CA SER A 63 -0.57 -10.97 -9.98
C SER A 63 0.06 -11.04 -8.60
N LEU A 64 -0.17 -12.14 -7.89
CA LEU A 64 0.38 -12.37 -6.57
C LEU A 64 1.89 -12.09 -6.53
N GLY A 65 2.30 -11.28 -5.55
CA GLY A 65 3.70 -10.96 -5.32
C GLY A 65 4.27 -9.85 -6.23
N HIS A 66 3.49 -9.32 -7.17
CA HIS A 66 3.91 -8.20 -8.01
C HIS A 66 3.75 -6.87 -7.29
N LEU A 67 4.66 -5.92 -7.57
CA LEU A 67 4.59 -4.57 -7.05
C LEU A 67 4.40 -3.57 -8.18
N ARG A 68 3.62 -2.52 -7.90
CA ARG A 68 3.52 -1.38 -8.80
C ARG A 68 3.45 -0.06 -8.03
N LEU A 69 4.48 0.76 -8.18
CA LEU A 69 4.45 2.17 -7.84
C LEU A 69 3.81 2.98 -8.96
N ARG A 70 2.88 3.87 -8.61
CA ARG A 70 2.23 4.79 -9.53
C ARG A 70 2.08 6.18 -8.88
N PRO A 71 2.10 7.25 -9.68
CA PRO A 71 1.51 8.51 -9.25
C PRO A 71 0.00 8.36 -9.03
N GLY A 72 -0.59 9.35 -8.37
CA GLY A 72 -2.02 9.40 -8.09
C GLY A 72 -2.91 9.28 -9.33
N ASN A 73 -4.08 8.64 -9.17
CA ASN A 73 -5.18 8.59 -10.13
C ASN A 73 -6.49 8.23 -9.37
N GLY A 74 -7.54 7.78 -10.07
CA GLY A 74 -8.77 7.30 -9.44
C GLY A 74 -8.62 6.07 -8.52
N PRO A 75 -9.72 5.62 -7.89
CA PRO A 75 -9.65 4.59 -6.84
C PRO A 75 -9.33 3.18 -7.34
N GLY A 76 -9.49 2.90 -8.64
CA GLY A 76 -9.19 1.57 -9.20
C GLY A 76 -10.01 0.43 -8.58
N GLY A 77 -11.22 0.73 -8.09
CA GLY A 77 -12.08 -0.24 -7.41
C GLY A 77 -11.77 -0.47 -5.92
N HIS A 78 -10.67 0.05 -5.39
CA HIS A 78 -10.28 -0.19 -3.99
C HIS A 78 -11.05 0.73 -3.02
N ASN A 79 -11.84 0.13 -2.11
CA ASN A 79 -12.74 0.86 -1.21
C ASN A 79 -12.00 1.85 -0.28
N GLY A 80 -10.84 1.47 0.26
CA GLY A 80 -10.04 2.39 1.10
C GLY A 80 -9.43 3.55 0.33
N VAL A 81 -9.07 3.35 -0.94
CA VAL A 81 -8.52 4.43 -1.77
C VAL A 81 -9.65 5.38 -2.16
N ARG A 82 -10.84 4.84 -2.48
CA ARG A 82 -12.04 5.64 -2.72
C ARG A 82 -12.36 6.52 -1.51
N SER A 83 -12.41 5.95 -0.31
CA SER A 83 -12.63 6.68 0.94
C SER A 83 -11.61 7.80 1.15
N ILE A 84 -10.31 7.53 0.93
CA ILE A 84 -9.27 8.56 1.03
C ILE A 84 -9.51 9.71 0.04
N ILE A 85 -9.81 9.39 -1.22
CA ILE A 85 -10.05 10.40 -2.26
C ILE A 85 -11.26 11.27 -1.91
N GLU A 86 -12.35 10.65 -1.45
CA GLU A 86 -13.58 11.34 -1.03
C GLU A 86 -13.31 12.30 0.13
N GLU A 87 -12.54 11.87 1.12
CA GLU A 87 -12.30 12.66 2.33
C GLU A 87 -11.29 13.81 2.14
N ILE A 88 -10.25 13.60 1.33
CA ILE A 88 -9.20 14.61 1.09
C ILE A 88 -9.41 15.43 -0.20
N GLY A 89 -10.40 15.06 -1.01
CA GLY A 89 -10.82 15.77 -2.23
C GLY A 89 -9.91 15.59 -3.45
N THR A 90 -8.96 14.65 -3.42
CA THR A 90 -8.04 14.42 -4.55
C THR A 90 -7.45 13.02 -4.56
N GLY A 91 -7.26 12.44 -5.75
CA GLY A 91 -6.50 11.21 -5.99
C GLY A 91 -5.03 11.44 -6.30
N MET A 92 -4.54 12.68 -6.20
CA MET A 92 -3.16 13.06 -6.54
C MET A 92 -2.16 12.75 -5.41
N PHE A 93 -2.14 11.50 -4.96
CA PHE A 93 -1.14 10.96 -4.03
C PHE A 93 -0.52 9.67 -4.57
N PRO A 94 0.81 9.49 -4.45
CA PRO A 94 1.50 8.27 -4.82
C PRO A 94 0.90 7.00 -4.17
N ARG A 95 0.96 5.88 -4.89
CA ARG A 95 0.55 4.57 -4.38
C ARG A 95 1.57 3.49 -4.68
N LEU A 96 1.76 2.60 -3.72
CA LEU A 96 2.42 1.30 -3.88
C LEU A 96 1.37 0.21 -3.82
N ARG A 97 1.11 -0.42 -4.96
CA ARG A 97 0.14 -1.50 -5.13
C ARG A 97 0.84 -2.84 -4.93
N ILE A 98 0.29 -3.70 -4.09
CA ILE A 98 0.78 -5.06 -3.82
C ILE A 98 -0.19 -6.05 -4.44
N GLY A 99 0.29 -6.84 -5.40
CA GLY A 99 -0.54 -7.78 -6.12
C GLY A 99 -0.95 -8.97 -5.27
N ILE A 100 -2.26 -9.22 -5.25
CA ILE A 100 -2.89 -10.37 -4.60
C ILE A 100 -3.57 -11.32 -5.60
N GLY A 101 -3.56 -10.97 -6.88
CA GLY A 101 -4.24 -11.73 -7.93
C GLY A 101 -5.75 -11.48 -7.97
N ARG A 102 -6.40 -12.04 -9.00
CA ARG A 102 -7.85 -11.95 -9.15
C ARG A 102 -8.54 -13.11 -8.45
N PRO A 103 -9.76 -12.91 -7.93
CA PRO A 103 -10.56 -14.01 -7.44
C PRO A 103 -10.80 -15.04 -8.57
N PRO A 104 -10.83 -16.34 -8.24
CA PRO A 104 -11.30 -17.37 -9.16
C PRO A 104 -12.71 -17.08 -9.67
N ALA A 105 -13.08 -17.66 -10.82
CA ALA A 105 -14.40 -17.44 -11.39
C ALA A 105 -15.51 -17.86 -10.41
N GLY A 106 -16.47 -16.96 -10.17
CA GLY A 106 -17.59 -17.20 -9.26
C GLY A 106 -17.33 -16.87 -7.79
N VAL A 107 -16.11 -16.47 -7.42
CA VAL A 107 -15.78 -16.01 -6.05
C VAL A 107 -16.05 -14.51 -5.94
N ASP A 108 -16.72 -14.08 -4.87
CA ASP A 108 -16.95 -12.66 -4.61
C ASP A 108 -15.61 -11.96 -4.30
N PRO A 109 -15.30 -10.83 -4.97
CA PRO A 109 -14.05 -10.11 -4.71
C PRO A 109 -13.89 -9.63 -3.26
N THR A 110 -14.97 -9.32 -2.55
CA THR A 110 -14.95 -8.90 -1.14
C THR A 110 -14.57 -10.05 -0.23
N GLU A 111 -15.07 -11.24 -0.50
CA GLU A 111 -14.70 -12.45 0.25
C GLU A 111 -13.23 -12.80 -0.01
N PHE A 112 -12.80 -12.77 -1.27
CA PHE A 112 -11.42 -13.07 -1.67
C PHE A 112 -10.37 -12.22 -0.96
N VAL A 113 -10.57 -10.90 -0.84
CA VAL A 113 -9.61 -10.01 -0.15
C VAL A 113 -9.56 -10.21 1.37
N LEU A 114 -10.56 -10.90 1.95
CA LEU A 114 -10.61 -11.23 3.37
C LEU A 114 -10.06 -12.62 3.68
N GLU A 115 -9.79 -13.45 2.65
CA GLU A 115 -9.20 -14.76 2.82
C GLU A 115 -7.76 -14.69 3.33
N ARG A 116 -7.33 -15.77 4.00
CA ARG A 116 -5.94 -15.95 4.38
C ARG A 116 -5.16 -16.56 3.22
N PHE A 117 -3.95 -16.05 3.00
CA PHE A 117 -3.01 -16.67 2.08
C PHE A 117 -2.68 -18.12 2.49
N THR A 118 -2.53 -19.01 1.50
CA THR A 118 -1.99 -20.36 1.74
C THR A 118 -0.53 -20.28 2.20
N PRO A 119 0.05 -21.37 2.76
CA PRO A 119 1.47 -21.38 3.12
C PRO A 119 2.41 -21.02 1.94
N GLU A 120 2.10 -21.46 0.73
CA GLU A 120 2.88 -21.21 -0.49
C GLU A 120 2.75 -19.74 -0.93
N GLU A 121 1.53 -19.21 -0.93
CA GLU A 121 1.27 -17.80 -1.22
C GLU A 121 1.94 -16.90 -0.18
N ARG A 122 1.95 -17.33 1.09
CA ARG A 122 2.56 -16.59 2.19
C ARG A 122 4.06 -16.37 1.98
N LEU A 123 4.79 -17.36 1.46
CA LEU A 123 6.22 -17.20 1.12
C LEU A 123 6.42 -16.11 0.06
N SER A 124 5.55 -16.08 -0.95
CA SER A 124 5.58 -15.06 -1.99
C SER A 124 5.27 -13.67 -1.43
N ILE A 125 4.23 -13.57 -0.60
CA ILE A 125 3.81 -12.31 0.03
C ILE A 125 4.88 -11.78 0.99
N ASP A 126 5.50 -12.61 1.81
CA ASP A 126 6.52 -12.17 2.76
C ASP A 126 7.74 -11.60 2.01
N ALA A 127 8.16 -12.23 0.92
CA ALA A 127 9.21 -11.71 0.04
C ALA A 127 8.80 -10.38 -0.63
N THR A 128 7.55 -10.29 -1.08
CA THR A 128 7.01 -9.07 -1.70
C THR A 128 6.87 -7.92 -0.71
N VAL A 129 6.50 -8.18 0.54
CA VAL A 129 6.44 -7.17 1.60
C VAL A 129 7.85 -6.62 1.90
N ALA A 130 8.88 -7.47 1.92
CA ALA A 130 10.26 -7.00 2.06
C ALA A 130 10.68 -6.08 0.90
N LEU A 131 10.35 -6.47 -0.34
CA LEU A 131 10.58 -5.63 -1.52
C LEU A 131 9.77 -4.33 -1.50
N ALA A 132 8.54 -4.37 -0.99
CA ALA A 132 7.68 -3.20 -0.84
C ALA A 132 8.29 -2.21 0.16
N ALA A 133 8.80 -2.70 1.29
CA ALA A 133 9.52 -1.88 2.26
C ALA A 133 10.71 -1.19 1.60
N ASP A 134 11.57 -1.92 0.87
CA ASP A 134 12.70 -1.32 0.15
C ASP A 134 12.24 -0.26 -0.87
N ALA A 135 11.14 -0.51 -1.58
CA ALA A 135 10.58 0.43 -2.54
C ALA A 135 10.11 1.73 -1.87
N VAL A 136 9.48 1.64 -0.68
CA VAL A 136 9.11 2.81 0.14
C VAL A 136 10.36 3.58 0.55
N MET A 137 11.43 2.88 0.96
CA MET A 137 12.69 3.54 1.34
C MET A 137 13.31 4.32 0.19
N VAL A 138 13.39 3.71 -1.00
CA VAL A 138 13.92 4.38 -2.18
C VAL A 138 13.02 5.56 -2.57
N ALA A 139 11.70 5.42 -2.52
CA ALA A 139 10.78 6.51 -2.83
C ALA A 139 10.95 7.70 -1.88
N ALA A 140 11.18 7.42 -0.60
CA ALA A 140 11.36 8.43 0.44
C ALA A 140 12.68 9.20 0.34
N VAL A 141 13.78 8.50 0.01
CA VAL A 141 15.13 9.07 0.00
C VAL A 141 15.53 9.60 -1.38
N GLN A 142 15.17 8.88 -2.44
CA GLN A 142 15.62 9.14 -3.81
C GLN A 142 14.49 9.61 -4.73
N GLY A 143 13.25 9.66 -4.24
CA GLY A 143 12.09 10.11 -4.99
C GLY A 143 11.34 9.01 -5.74
N LEU A 144 10.07 9.28 -6.02
CA LEU A 144 9.13 8.31 -6.62
C LEU A 144 9.59 7.79 -7.98
N ALA A 145 10.15 8.64 -8.85
CA ALA A 145 10.56 8.26 -10.20
C ALA A 145 11.68 7.18 -10.17
N VAL A 146 12.66 7.34 -9.28
CA VAL A 146 13.74 6.36 -9.09
C VAL A 146 13.18 5.03 -8.57
N ALA A 147 12.30 5.09 -7.57
CA ALA A 147 11.65 3.90 -7.03
C ALA A 147 10.81 3.17 -8.10
N MET A 148 10.00 3.90 -8.88
CA MET A 148 9.24 3.34 -9.99
C MET A 148 10.16 2.64 -11.00
N ASN A 149 11.25 3.28 -11.41
CA ASN A 149 12.20 2.70 -12.34
C ASN A 149 12.81 1.40 -11.82
N ARG A 150 13.10 1.31 -10.52
CA ARG A 150 13.74 0.14 -9.92
C ARG A 150 12.77 -1.02 -9.66
N TYR A 151 11.57 -0.72 -9.14
CA TYR A 151 10.66 -1.74 -8.62
C TYR A 151 9.50 -2.11 -9.54
N ASN A 152 9.16 -1.29 -10.54
CA ASN A 152 8.09 -1.63 -11.49
C ASN A 152 8.49 -2.65 -12.56
N ARG A 153 9.78 -3.04 -12.64
CA ARG A 153 10.34 -3.90 -13.71
C ARG A 153 10.46 -5.37 -13.32
N ARG A 154 10.28 -5.74 -12.05
CA ARG A 154 10.38 -7.14 -11.62
C ARG A 154 9.02 -7.83 -11.78
N ALA A 155 8.89 -8.64 -12.82
CA ALA A 155 8.09 -9.86 -12.74
C ALA A 155 8.97 -10.92 -12.04
N ALA A 156 8.46 -11.54 -10.98
CA ALA A 156 8.99 -12.84 -10.55
C ALA A 156 8.51 -13.92 -11.54
N PRO A 157 9.18 -15.08 -11.64
CA PRO A 157 8.92 -16.06 -12.68
C PRO A 157 7.47 -16.55 -12.61
N GLN A 158 6.82 -16.65 -13.77
CA GLN A 158 5.59 -17.42 -13.91
C GLN A 158 5.90 -18.87 -13.52
N GLY A 159 5.32 -19.34 -12.43
CA GLY A 159 5.56 -20.69 -11.94
C GLY A 159 4.96 -20.89 -10.57
N LEU A 160 3.62 -20.98 -10.53
CA LEU A 160 2.82 -21.86 -9.68
C LEU A 160 1.36 -21.56 -10.03
N VAL A 161 0.94 -22.11 -11.17
CA VAL A 161 -0.49 -22.35 -11.41
C VAL A 161 -0.85 -23.52 -10.50
N GLY A 162 -1.17 -23.21 -9.25
CA GLY A 162 -2.05 -24.06 -8.47
C GLY A 162 -3.46 -23.67 -8.85
N GLU A 163 -4.08 -24.45 -9.73
CA GLU A 163 -5.53 -24.39 -9.92
C GLU A 163 -6.18 -24.50 -8.55
N ARG A 164 -6.96 -23.48 -8.17
CA ARG A 164 -7.97 -23.60 -7.12
C ARG A 164 -9.25 -24.10 -7.77
#